data_AF-A0A6P2AGU4-F1
#
_entry.id   AF-A0A6P2AGU4-F1
#
_cell.length_a   1.000
_cell.length_b   1.000
_cell.length_c   1.000
_cell.angle_alpha   90.00
_cell.angle_beta   90.00
_cell.angle_gamma   90.00
#
_symmetry.space_group_name_H-M   'P 1'
#
loop_
_entity.id
_entity.type
_entity.pdbx_description
1 polymer ?
#
loop_
_entity_poly.entity_id
_entity_poly.type
_entity_poly.pdbx_seq_one_letter_code
_entity_poly.pdbx_strand_id
1 'polypeptide(L)'
;MVQFDSQDPYEVIYQFAPIDQVAPLSHETYVPRASTPLLDAIGRGIIDLAHRLATMPAGEKPDQVVFVIITDGQENSSREFKKAQVMKLLAEKQEQDKWQFVFLSADLTALDDAMDYGFQAPAAMSFDKDAQGTAAVFESLAKNVRSYRAQKAESLAFDEEDRAQQRSEKARKQDPED
;
A
#
# COMPACT_ATOMS: atom_id res chain seq x y z
N MET A 1 -10.74 -3.85 -1.71
CA MET A 1 -9.62 -4.14 -2.61
C MET A 1 -9.90 -3.45 -3.93
N VAL A 2 -8.93 -2.67 -4.40
CA VAL A 2 -9.00 -1.96 -5.67
C VAL A 2 -7.83 -2.43 -6.51
N GLN A 3 -8.10 -2.70 -7.78
CA GLN A 3 -7.09 -2.84 -8.82
C GLN A 3 -7.06 -1.54 -9.62
N PHE A 4 -5.91 -1.19 -10.18
CA PHE A 4 -5.80 -0.01 -11.04
C PHE A 4 -4.81 -0.27 -12.18
N ASP A 5 -5.15 0.26 -13.34
CA ASP A 5 -4.29 0.35 -14.51
C ASP A 5 -4.83 1.43 -15.46
N SER A 6 -4.15 1.70 -16.57
CA SER A 6 -4.62 2.76 -17.48
C SER A 6 -5.89 2.43 -18.29
N GLN A 7 -6.41 1.19 -18.23
CA GLN A 7 -7.74 0.87 -18.80
C GLN A 7 -8.86 1.17 -17.81
N ASP A 8 -8.65 0.80 -16.54
CA ASP A 8 -9.50 1.22 -15.42
C ASP A 8 -8.62 1.73 -14.26
N PRO A 9 -8.50 3.06 -14.08
CA PRO A 9 -7.63 3.65 -13.06
C PRO A 9 -8.14 3.42 -11.63
N TYR A 10 -9.34 2.87 -11.45
CA TYR A 10 -9.91 2.59 -10.14
C TYR A 10 -11.00 1.50 -10.22
N GLU A 11 -10.57 0.25 -10.37
CA GLU A 11 -11.45 -0.92 -10.45
C GLU A 11 -11.70 -1.51 -9.05
N VAL A 12 -12.92 -1.39 -8.54
CA VAL A 12 -13.30 -1.95 -7.23
C VAL A 12 -13.62 -3.44 -7.35
N ILE A 13 -12.68 -4.30 -6.94
CA ILE A 13 -12.86 -5.77 -6.97
C ILE A 13 -13.63 -6.27 -5.75
N TYR A 14 -13.33 -5.72 -4.56
CA TYR A 14 -14.05 -6.05 -3.32
C TYR A 14 -14.31 -4.79 -2.51
N GLN A 15 -15.55 -4.63 -2.05
CA GLN A 15 -15.97 -3.49 -1.22
C GLN A 15 -16.55 -4.01 0.10
N PHE A 16 -15.86 -3.75 1.23
CA PHE A 16 -16.29 -4.12 2.59
C PHE A 16 -16.72 -5.59 2.75
N ALA A 17 -16.16 -6.49 1.94
CA ALA A 17 -16.42 -7.92 2.06
C ALA A 17 -15.73 -8.49 3.31
N PRO A 18 -16.41 -9.37 4.07
CA PRO A 18 -15.76 -10.18 5.09
C PRO A 18 -14.55 -10.92 4.51
N ILE A 19 -13.45 -11.00 5.27
CA ILE A 19 -12.17 -11.51 4.76
C ILE A 19 -12.26 -12.98 4.34
N ASP A 20 -13.14 -13.76 4.95
CA ASP A 20 -13.43 -15.16 4.61
C ASP A 20 -14.24 -15.32 3.31
N GLN A 21 -14.78 -14.22 2.77
CA GLN A 21 -15.49 -14.16 1.50
C GLN A 21 -14.62 -13.59 0.37
N VAL A 22 -13.41 -13.15 0.66
CA VAL A 22 -12.44 -12.67 -0.34
C VAL A 22 -11.71 -13.89 -0.92
N ALA A 23 -11.96 -14.20 -2.19
CA ALA A 23 -11.28 -15.29 -2.86
C ALA A 23 -9.79 -14.97 -3.10
N PRO A 24 -8.90 -15.97 -3.09
CA PRO A 24 -7.50 -15.78 -3.49
C PRO A 24 -7.39 -15.14 -4.88
N LEU A 25 -6.40 -14.28 -5.05
CA LEU A 25 -6.11 -13.69 -6.37
C LEU A 25 -5.66 -14.80 -7.33
N SER A 26 -6.13 -14.69 -8.57
CA SER A 26 -5.77 -15.56 -9.68
C SER A 26 -5.42 -14.70 -10.90
N HIS A 27 -4.84 -15.31 -11.93
CA HIS A 27 -4.59 -14.65 -13.21
C HIS A 27 -5.87 -14.25 -13.96
N GLU A 28 -7.05 -14.66 -13.49
CA GLU A 28 -8.34 -14.24 -14.04
C GLU A 28 -8.92 -13.04 -13.29
N THR A 29 -8.67 -12.96 -11.97
CA THR A 29 -9.25 -11.95 -11.08
C THR A 29 -8.29 -10.80 -10.75
N TYR A 30 -7.02 -10.94 -11.12
CA TYR A 30 -5.97 -9.93 -10.95
C TYR A 30 -5.06 -9.95 -12.18
N VAL A 31 -5.32 -9.02 -13.09
CA VAL A 31 -4.64 -8.96 -14.40
C VAL A 31 -3.88 -7.65 -14.49
N PRO A 32 -2.54 -7.65 -14.36
CA PRO A 32 -1.75 -6.46 -14.61
C PRO A 32 -1.91 -6.02 -16.07
N ARG A 33 -2.22 -4.75 -16.30
CA ARG A 33 -2.41 -4.18 -17.65
C ARG A 33 -1.68 -2.85 -17.76
N ALA A 34 -1.13 -2.59 -18.95
CA ALA A 34 -0.73 -1.25 -19.42
C ALA A 34 0.11 -0.40 -18.43
N SER A 35 -0.40 0.79 -18.05
CA SER A 35 0.33 1.83 -17.31
C SER A 35 -0.19 1.99 -15.88
N THR A 36 0.51 2.80 -15.07
CA THR A 36 0.29 2.90 -13.61
C THR A 36 -0.25 4.29 -13.23
N PRO A 37 -1.58 4.46 -13.07
CA PRO A 37 -2.20 5.71 -12.60
C PRO A 37 -2.26 5.72 -11.07
N LEU A 38 -1.09 5.66 -10.42
CA LEU A 38 -0.93 5.49 -8.98
C LEU A 38 -1.56 6.65 -8.18
N LEU A 39 -1.33 7.90 -8.58
CA LEU A 39 -1.87 9.06 -7.88
C LEU A 39 -3.40 9.11 -7.94
N ASP A 40 -3.97 8.78 -9.10
CA ASP A 40 -5.42 8.73 -9.27
C ASP A 40 -6.03 7.61 -8.43
N ALA A 41 -5.42 6.41 -8.43
CA ALA A 41 -5.86 5.29 -7.63
C ALA A 41 -5.84 5.59 -6.12
N ILE A 42 -4.77 6.22 -5.62
CA ILE A 42 -4.65 6.60 -4.21
C ILE A 42 -5.65 7.70 -3.86
N GLY A 43 -5.70 8.77 -4.66
CA GLY A 43 -6.58 9.92 -4.41
C GLY A 43 -8.05 9.51 -4.35
N ARG A 44 -8.51 8.75 -5.35
CA ARG A 44 -9.86 8.18 -5.37
C ARG A 44 -10.09 7.23 -4.20
N GLY A 45 -9.14 6.33 -3.93
CA GLY A 45 -9.23 5.38 -2.83
C GLY A 45 -9.44 6.03 -1.47
N ILE A 46 -8.73 7.12 -1.19
CA ILE A 46 -8.89 7.88 0.06
C ILE A 46 -10.28 8.52 0.13
N ILE A 47 -10.71 9.18 -0.94
CA ILE A 47 -11.98 9.90 -0.98
C ILE A 47 -13.15 8.92 -0.84
N ASP A 48 -13.14 7.82 -1.60
CA ASP A 48 -14.19 6.81 -1.59
C ASP A 48 -14.30 6.13 -0.22
N LEU A 49 -13.17 5.76 0.37
CA LEU A 49 -13.17 5.18 1.72
C LEU A 49 -13.66 6.19 2.76
N ALA A 50 -13.23 7.45 2.68
CA ALA A 50 -13.66 8.50 3.61
C ALA A 50 -15.17 8.75 3.53
N HIS A 51 -15.72 8.87 2.32
CA HIS A 51 -17.17 9.01 2.12
C HIS A 51 -17.94 7.82 2.67
N ARG A 52 -17.43 6.60 2.46
CA ARG A 52 -18.07 5.39 2.95
C ARG A 52 -18.05 5.33 4.48
N LEU A 53 -16.93 5.65 5.12
CA LEU A 53 -16.83 5.71 6.59
C LEU A 53 -17.69 6.81 7.21
N ALA A 54 -17.89 7.93 6.51
CA ALA A 54 -18.75 9.02 6.97
C ALA A 54 -20.25 8.67 6.92
N THR A 55 -20.64 7.78 6.00
CA THR A 55 -22.04 7.34 5.82
C THR A 55 -22.36 6.03 6.55
N MET A 56 -21.38 5.42 7.20
CA MET A 56 -21.52 4.15 7.91
C MET A 56 -22.21 4.34 9.27
N PRO A 57 -23.13 3.45 9.66
CA PRO A 57 -23.70 3.47 11.01
C PRO A 57 -22.60 3.37 12.08
N ALA A 58 -22.81 4.03 13.22
CA ALA A 58 -21.80 4.10 14.28
C ALA A 58 -21.32 2.72 14.77
N GLY A 59 -22.19 1.71 14.78
CA GLY A 59 -21.85 0.33 15.19
C GLY A 59 -21.12 -0.49 14.13
N GLU A 60 -21.03 0.00 12.90
CA GLU A 60 -20.32 -0.66 11.79
C GLU A 60 -18.98 0.02 11.47
N LYS A 61 -18.78 1.25 11.96
CA LYS A 61 -17.57 2.02 11.70
C LYS A 61 -16.36 1.35 12.36
N PRO A 62 -15.28 1.06 11.61
CA PRO A 62 -14.08 0.46 12.18
C PRO A 62 -13.35 1.44 13.12
N ASP A 63 -12.79 0.90 14.19
CA ASP A 63 -11.93 1.65 15.12
C ASP A 63 -10.57 2.00 14.52
N GLN A 64 -10.12 1.23 13.54
CA GLN A 64 -8.80 1.33 12.93
C GLN A 64 -8.89 1.19 11.41
N VAL A 65 -8.16 2.04 10.70
CA VAL A 65 -8.07 2.01 9.23
C VAL A 65 -6.62 1.79 8.82
N VAL A 66 -6.40 0.75 8.02
CA VAL A 66 -5.11 0.45 7.39
C VAL A 66 -5.30 0.49 5.88
N PHE A 67 -4.56 1.38 5.22
CA PHE A 67 -4.59 1.57 3.78
C PHE A 67 -3.24 1.12 3.21
N VAL A 68 -3.24 0.00 2.48
CA VAL A 68 -2.03 -0.58 1.89
C VAL A 68 -2.01 -0.28 0.39
N ILE A 69 -0.92 0.32 -0.07
CA ILE A 69 -0.62 0.56 -1.48
C ILE A 69 0.48 -0.41 -1.89
N ILE A 70 0.23 -1.17 -2.96
CA ILE A 70 1.18 -2.14 -3.50
C ILE A 70 1.35 -1.87 -4.99
N THR A 71 2.59 -1.69 -5.44
CA THR A 71 2.91 -1.48 -6.86
C THR A 71 4.33 -1.98 -7.18
N ASP A 72 4.57 -2.46 -8.39
CA ASP A 72 5.90 -2.79 -8.89
C ASP A 72 6.41 -1.79 -9.95
N GLY A 73 5.57 -0.81 -10.30
CA GLY A 73 5.82 0.24 -11.28
C GLY A 73 5.66 1.66 -10.72
N GLN A 74 6.25 2.62 -11.44
CA GLN A 74 6.22 4.04 -11.10
C GLN A 74 4.97 4.73 -11.68
N GLU A 75 4.52 5.81 -11.04
CA GLU A 75 3.49 6.70 -11.58
C GLU A 75 3.84 7.18 -13.01
N ASN A 76 2.95 6.97 -13.97
CA ASN A 76 3.17 7.40 -15.36
C ASN A 76 1.89 7.75 -16.15
N SER A 77 0.70 7.67 -15.56
CA SER A 77 -0.56 7.81 -16.31
C SER A 77 -1.71 8.52 -15.60
N SER A 78 -1.52 8.98 -14.36
CA SER A 78 -2.52 9.76 -13.61
C SER A 78 -2.86 11.08 -14.30
N ARG A 79 -4.12 11.52 -14.18
CA ARG A 79 -4.68 12.72 -14.83
C ARG A 79 -5.54 13.57 -13.88
N GLU A 80 -6.03 13.01 -12.78
CA GLU A 80 -6.97 13.68 -11.89
C GLU A 80 -6.30 14.29 -10.67
N PHE A 81 -5.34 13.56 -10.11
CA PHE A 81 -4.63 13.96 -8.91
C PHE A 81 -3.18 14.29 -9.23
N LYS A 82 -2.75 15.46 -8.76
CA LYS A 82 -1.32 15.77 -8.68
C LYS A 82 -0.76 15.24 -7.37
N LYS A 83 0.53 14.92 -7.39
CA LYS A 83 1.29 14.43 -6.23
C LYS A 83 1.02 15.23 -4.96
N ALA A 84 1.10 16.56 -5.00
CA ALA A 84 0.86 17.43 -3.85
C ALA A 84 -0.56 17.28 -3.26
N GLN A 85 -1.57 17.00 -4.08
CA GLN A 85 -2.95 16.78 -3.59
C GLN A 85 -3.05 15.44 -2.85
N VAL A 86 -2.45 14.38 -3.39
CA VAL A 86 -2.40 13.06 -2.75
C VAL A 86 -1.67 13.14 -1.41
N MET A 87 -0.51 13.81 -1.36
CA MET A 87 0.26 13.96 -0.12
C MET A 87 -0.54 14.71 0.95
N LYS A 88 -1.26 15.76 0.55
CA LYS A 88 -2.14 16.49 1.47
C LYS A 88 -3.26 15.58 2.02
N LEU A 89 -3.90 14.78 1.17
CA LEU A 89 -4.92 13.83 1.59
C LEU A 89 -4.38 12.80 2.59
N LEU A 90 -3.20 12.23 2.32
CA LEU A 90 -2.53 11.28 3.22
C LEU A 90 -2.29 11.90 4.59
N ALA A 91 -1.67 13.08 4.64
CA ALA A 91 -1.37 13.79 5.88
C ALA A 91 -2.64 14.11 6.68
N GLU A 92 -3.69 14.63 6.02
CA GLU A 92 -4.97 14.93 6.66
C GLU A 92 -5.59 13.67 7.30
N LYS A 93 -5.58 12.53 6.59
CA LYS A 93 -6.11 11.27 7.11
C LYS A 93 -5.27 10.65 8.22
N GLN A 94 -3.96 10.82 8.20
CA GLN A 94 -3.08 10.41 9.30
C GLN A 94 -3.33 11.26 10.56
N GLU A 95 -3.37 12.58 10.41
CA GLU A 95 -3.44 13.50 11.54
C GLU A 95 -4.82 13.52 12.20
N GLN A 96 -5.87 13.61 11.38
CA GLN A 96 -7.25 13.83 11.85
C GLN A 96 -7.98 12.51 12.10
N ASP A 97 -7.85 11.56 11.18
CA ASP A 97 -8.61 10.29 11.21
C ASP A 97 -7.78 9.10 11.71
N LYS A 98 -6.49 9.30 12.01
CA LYS A 98 -5.55 8.28 12.51
C LYS A 98 -5.37 7.07 11.59
N TRP A 99 -5.59 7.25 10.28
CA TRP A 99 -5.36 6.20 9.30
C TRP A 99 -3.88 5.82 9.25
N GLN A 100 -3.61 4.53 9.10
CA GLN A 100 -2.27 4.02 8.83
C GLN A 100 -2.13 3.77 7.34
N PHE A 101 -1.07 4.29 6.73
CA PHE A 101 -0.76 4.09 5.34
C PHE A 101 0.51 3.25 5.22
N VAL A 102 0.44 2.20 4.42
CA VAL A 102 1.57 1.31 4.14
C VAL A 102 1.85 1.35 2.65
N PHE A 103 3.10 1.56 2.26
CA PHE A 103 3.50 1.60 0.86
C PHE A 103 4.53 0.51 0.58
N LEU A 104 4.14 -0.48 -0.22
CA LEU A 104 4.99 -1.58 -0.66
C LEU A 104 5.31 -1.36 -2.13
N SER A 105 6.56 -1.08 -2.44
CA SER A 105 6.99 -0.89 -3.82
C SER A 105 8.26 -1.63 -4.13
N ALA A 106 8.34 -2.23 -5.32
CA ALA A 106 9.59 -2.78 -5.80
C ALA A 106 10.53 -1.72 -6.42
N ASP A 107 10.02 -0.51 -6.65
CA ASP A 107 10.78 0.65 -7.13
C ASP A 107 10.69 1.81 -6.14
N LEU A 108 11.83 2.12 -5.51
CA LEU A 108 11.95 3.13 -4.46
C LEU A 108 11.82 4.57 -4.97
N THR A 109 11.93 4.82 -6.28
CA THR A 109 11.69 6.17 -6.81
C THR A 109 10.24 6.62 -6.62
N ALA A 110 9.29 5.68 -6.57
CA ALA A 110 7.92 5.95 -6.18
C ALA A 110 7.77 6.37 -4.69
N LEU A 111 8.78 6.07 -3.86
CA LEU A 111 8.86 6.36 -2.42
C LEU A 111 9.66 7.62 -2.08
N ASP A 112 10.74 7.91 -2.81
CA ASP A 112 11.54 9.15 -2.64
C ASP A 112 10.63 10.38 -2.75
N ASP A 113 9.67 10.29 -3.67
CA ASP A 113 8.63 11.26 -3.89
C ASP A 113 7.71 11.50 -2.67
N ALA A 114 7.49 10.49 -1.83
CA ALA A 114 6.65 10.57 -0.64
C ALA A 114 7.42 11.10 0.59
N MET A 115 8.72 10.79 0.70
CA MET A 115 9.56 11.23 1.82
C MET A 115 9.83 12.74 1.80
N ASP A 116 9.94 13.35 0.62
CA ASP A 116 10.19 14.80 0.46
C ASP A 116 9.10 15.73 1.04
N TYR A 117 7.92 15.19 1.35
CA TYR A 117 6.77 15.98 1.83
C TYR A 117 6.34 15.65 3.27
N GLY A 118 7.22 15.05 4.07
CA GLY A 118 6.98 14.85 5.49
C GLY A 118 6.06 13.67 5.83
N PHE A 119 5.77 12.80 4.85
CA PHE A 119 5.25 11.48 5.15
C PHE A 119 6.34 10.75 5.94
N GLN A 120 6.15 10.60 7.24
CA GLN A 120 7.00 9.75 8.03
C GLN A 120 6.86 8.36 7.39
N ALA A 121 7.95 7.88 6.80
CA ALA A 121 7.97 6.69 5.95
C ALA A 121 8.34 5.39 6.68
N PRO A 122 8.07 5.16 7.99
CA PRO A 122 8.46 3.91 8.58
C PRO A 122 7.60 2.76 8.03
N ALA A 123 6.41 3.02 7.47
CA ALA A 123 5.56 2.02 6.81
C ALA A 123 5.77 1.93 5.28
N ALA A 124 6.90 2.45 4.76
CA ALA A 124 7.34 2.24 3.40
C ALA A 124 8.41 1.14 3.35
N MET A 125 8.26 0.17 2.44
CA MET A 125 9.24 -0.89 2.24
C MET A 125 9.47 -1.19 0.76
N SER A 126 10.76 -1.23 0.38
CA SER A 126 11.17 -1.85 -0.87
C SER A 126 11.08 -3.36 -0.72
N PHE A 127 10.58 -4.07 -1.72
CA PHE A 127 10.73 -5.53 -1.78
C PHE A 127 11.43 -5.96 -3.07
N ASP A 128 12.11 -7.10 -3.03
CA ASP A 128 12.72 -7.68 -4.22
C ASP A 128 11.66 -8.32 -5.13
N LYS A 129 11.78 -8.12 -6.45
CA LYS A 129 10.83 -8.56 -7.48
C LYS A 129 10.85 -10.07 -7.73
N ASP A 130 10.93 -10.86 -6.67
CA ASP A 130 10.84 -12.31 -6.71
C ASP A 130 9.90 -12.84 -5.62
N ALA A 131 9.63 -14.14 -5.70
CA ALA A 131 8.68 -14.80 -4.81
C ALA A 131 9.13 -14.71 -3.34
N GLN A 132 10.43 -14.74 -3.07
CA GLN A 132 10.97 -14.70 -1.72
C GLN A 132 10.86 -13.30 -1.12
N GLY A 133 11.30 -12.26 -1.83
CA GLY A 133 11.15 -10.87 -1.40
C GLY A 133 9.69 -10.49 -1.16
N THR A 134 8.81 -10.90 -2.09
CA THR A 134 7.35 -10.71 -1.97
C THR A 134 6.80 -11.43 -0.73
N ALA A 135 7.14 -12.70 -0.51
CA ALA A 135 6.65 -13.44 0.66
C ALA A 135 7.08 -12.77 1.97
N ALA A 136 8.35 -12.37 2.08
CA ALA A 136 8.90 -11.74 3.28
C ALA A 136 8.23 -10.40 3.60
N VAL A 137 7.97 -9.54 2.60
CA VAL A 137 7.29 -8.24 2.85
C VAL A 137 5.84 -8.43 3.33
N PHE A 138 5.13 -9.41 2.77
CA PHE A 138 3.78 -9.73 3.21
C PHE A 138 3.76 -10.35 4.62
N GLU A 139 4.77 -11.14 4.99
CA GLU A 139 4.92 -11.67 6.35
C GLU A 139 5.15 -10.56 7.38
N SER A 140 6.09 -9.65 7.12
CA SER A 140 6.33 -8.47 7.97
C SER A 140 5.08 -7.59 8.08
N LEU A 141 4.38 -7.35 6.97
CA LEU A 141 3.12 -6.60 6.99
C LEU A 141 2.06 -7.30 7.85
N ALA A 142 1.90 -8.61 7.70
CA ALA A 142 0.94 -9.39 8.48
C ALA A 142 1.25 -9.34 9.99
N LYS A 143 2.54 -9.46 10.36
CA LYS A 143 3.03 -9.29 11.74
C LYS A 143 2.65 -7.90 12.28
N ASN A 144 2.93 -6.84 11.53
CA ASN A 144 2.70 -5.46 11.95
C ASN A 144 1.21 -5.14 12.09
N VAL A 145 0.39 -5.55 11.12
CA VAL A 145 -1.08 -5.40 11.17
C VAL A 145 -1.66 -6.18 12.35
N ARG A 146 -1.17 -7.38 12.65
CA ARG A 146 -1.62 -8.16 13.82
C ARG A 146 -1.32 -7.42 15.13
N SER A 147 -0.12 -6.87 15.27
CA SER A 147 0.29 -6.13 16.47
C SER A 147 -0.47 -4.82 16.64
N TYR A 148 -0.66 -4.06 15.56
CA TYR A 148 -1.44 -2.83 15.55
C TYR A 148 -2.92 -3.08 15.87
N ARG A 149 -3.51 -4.12 15.27
CA ARG A 149 -4.90 -4.54 15.57
C ARG A 149 -5.10 -4.95 17.02
N ALA A 150 -4.09 -5.57 17.62
CA ALA A 150 -4.09 -5.93 19.03
C ALA A 150 -3.71 -4.76 19.97
N GLN A 151 -3.52 -3.55 19.44
CA GLN A 151 -3.05 -2.36 20.15
C GLN A 151 -1.73 -2.57 20.91
N LYS A 152 -0.88 -3.47 20.40
CA LYS A 152 0.47 -3.75 20.94
C LYS A 152 1.56 -2.90 20.26
N ALA A 153 1.21 -2.21 19.20
CA ALA A 153 2.08 -1.30 18.45
C ALA A 153 1.30 -0.03 18.12
N GLU A 154 1.99 1.11 18.14
CA GLU A 154 1.39 2.42 17.85
C GLU A 154 1.32 2.73 16.35
N SER A 155 2.09 2.01 15.52
CA SER A 155 2.15 2.19 14.06
C SER A 155 2.45 0.89 13.32
N LEU A 156 2.39 0.94 11.98
CA LEU A 156 2.76 -0.14 11.07
C LEU A 156 4.20 -0.02 10.53
N ALA A 157 5.08 0.59 11.31
CA ALA A 157 6.49 0.75 10.97
C ALA A 157 7.18 -0.59 10.70
N PHE A 158 7.94 -0.69 9.61
CA PHE A 158 8.90 -1.77 9.37
C PHE A 158 10.19 -1.48 10.11
N ASP A 159 10.62 -2.44 10.93
CA ASP A 159 11.84 -2.36 11.72
C ASP A 159 13.10 -2.64 10.87
N GLU A 160 14.29 -2.56 11.47
CA GLU A 160 15.53 -2.79 10.75
C GLU A 160 15.68 -4.26 10.31
N GLU A 161 15.10 -5.20 11.05
CA GLU A 161 15.11 -6.63 10.72
C GLU A 161 14.26 -6.90 9.47
N ASP A 162 13.02 -6.37 9.43
CA ASP A 162 12.12 -6.42 8.28
C ASP A 162 12.83 -5.87 7.02
N ARG A 163 13.56 -4.76 7.17
CA ARG A 163 14.31 -4.12 6.07
C ARG A 163 15.55 -4.90 5.66
N ALA A 164 16.25 -5.54 6.60
CA ALA A 164 17.45 -6.32 6.31
C ALA A 164 17.16 -7.57 5.49
N GLN A 165 16.01 -8.21 5.72
CA GLN A 165 15.56 -9.36 4.94
C GLN A 165 15.49 -9.04 3.43
N GLN A 166 15.08 -7.82 3.09
CA GLN A 166 14.99 -7.32 1.70
C GLN A 166 16.33 -6.87 1.10
N ARG A 167 17.40 -6.70 1.90
CA ARG A 167 18.73 -6.28 1.40
C ARG A 167 19.63 -7.46 1.01
N SER A 168 19.37 -8.63 1.59
CA SER A 168 20.25 -9.80 1.47
C SER A 168 20.32 -10.40 0.06
N GLU A 169 19.27 -10.28 -0.76
CA GLU A 169 19.29 -10.81 -2.13
C GLU A 169 19.86 -9.86 -3.18
N LYS A 170 19.74 -8.53 -3.01
CA LYS A 170 20.47 -7.56 -3.85
C LYS A 170 21.98 -7.74 -3.79
N ALA A 171 22.52 -8.13 -2.64
CA ALA A 171 23.94 -8.47 -2.49
C ALA A 171 24.29 -9.79 -3.21
N ARG A 172 23.38 -10.76 -3.23
CA ARG A 172 23.57 -12.06 -3.87
C ARG A 172 23.49 -12.01 -5.40
N LYS A 173 22.76 -11.05 -5.98
CA LYS A 173 22.69 -10.82 -7.44
C LYS A 173 23.87 -10.00 -8.00
N GLN A 174 24.80 -9.52 -7.15
CA GLN A 174 26.03 -8.83 -7.56
C GLN A 174 27.28 -9.72 -7.67
N ASP A 175 27.20 -10.99 -7.24
CA ASP A 175 28.17 -12.02 -7.60
C ASP A 175 27.58 -12.88 -8.73
N PRO A 176 27.87 -12.59 -10.01
CA PRO A 176 27.79 -13.63 -11.01
C PRO A 176 28.88 -14.65 -10.67
N GLU A 177 28.49 -15.89 -10.36
CA GLU A 177 29.43 -17.01 -10.35
C GLU A 177 30.22 -17.03 -11.68
N ASP A 178 31.54 -17.19 -11.58
CA ASP A 178 32.55 -17.24 -12.65
C ASP A 178 32.20 -18.18 -13.82
#